data_AF-A0A938VHL2-F1
#
_entry.id   AF-A0A938VHL2-F1
#
_cell.length_a   1.000
_cell.length_b   1.000
_cell.length_c   1.000
_cell.angle_alpha   90.00
_cell.angle_beta   90.00
_cell.angle_gamma   90.00
#
_symmetry.space_group_name_H-M   'P 1'
#
loop_
_entity.id
_entity.type
_entity.pdbx_description
1 polymer ?
#
loop_
_entity_poly.entity_id
_entity_poly.type
_entity_poly.pdbx_seq_one_letter_code
_entity_poly.pdbx_strand_id
1 'polypeptide(L)'
;MACHHPSTLNWQKIHESQNHFSEWKVNTLDEFHRFVVLEESDLSEDRYLELEKEIKQYAKRLGEKNNAYVHVVFVIVTDSVADSIKELIYDTKPAKYAFAEMGSSVIVVYAAAENDIIFPKVITDNGESKYGEKIQDYLNP
;
A
#
# COMPACT_ATOMS: atom_id res chain seq x y z
N MET A 1 -9.75 -16.25 37.11
CA MET A 1 -8.79 -16.08 36.00
C MET A 1 -9.29 -16.91 34.84
N ALA A 2 -9.85 -16.27 33.82
CA ALA A 2 -10.23 -16.90 32.57
C ALA A 2 -9.72 -15.99 31.45
N CYS A 3 -8.71 -16.49 30.73
CA CYS A 3 -8.14 -15.81 29.56
C CYS A 3 -9.09 -16.02 28.38
N HIS A 4 -9.68 -14.94 27.87
CA HIS A 4 -10.42 -14.95 26.61
C HIS A 4 -9.57 -14.30 25.52
N HIS A 5 -9.06 -15.12 24.60
CA HIS A 5 -8.56 -14.69 23.29
C HIS A 5 -9.72 -14.20 22.43
N PRO A 6 -9.61 -13.08 21.70
CA PRO A 6 -10.56 -12.74 20.67
C PRO A 6 -10.11 -13.21 19.28
N SER A 7 -11.02 -13.98 18.66
CA SER A 7 -11.41 -13.96 17.25
C SER A 7 -10.34 -14.03 16.15
N THR A 8 -10.17 -15.24 15.61
CA THR A 8 -9.70 -15.52 14.26
C THR A 8 -10.63 -14.89 13.21
N LEU A 9 -10.13 -13.89 12.46
CA LEU A 9 -10.78 -13.33 11.28
C LEU A 9 -10.86 -14.36 10.14
N ASN A 10 -12.00 -14.37 9.45
CA ASN A 10 -12.36 -15.32 8.40
C ASN A 10 -11.87 -14.80 7.04
N TRP A 11 -10.79 -15.38 6.52
CA TRP A 11 -10.09 -14.93 5.32
C TRP A 11 -10.72 -15.51 4.04
N GLN A 12 -11.52 -14.70 3.33
CA GLN A 12 -11.98 -15.07 2.00
C GLN A 12 -10.92 -14.78 0.94
N LYS A 13 -10.43 -15.89 0.37
CA LYS A 13 -9.52 -16.09 -0.76
C LYS A 13 -9.72 -15.11 -1.92
N ILE A 14 -8.65 -14.41 -2.28
CA ILE A 14 -8.36 -14.09 -3.68
C ILE A 14 -6.98 -14.69 -3.99
N HIS A 15 -7.00 -15.84 -4.66
CA HIS A 15 -5.82 -16.53 -5.16
C HIS A 15 -5.86 -16.40 -6.68
N GLU A 16 -4.88 -15.73 -7.28
CA GLU A 16 -4.54 -15.98 -8.69
C GLU A 16 -3.08 -15.59 -9.01
N SER A 17 -2.32 -16.64 -9.36
CA SER A 17 -1.03 -16.70 -10.07
C SER A 17 0.28 -16.30 -9.38
N GLN A 18 1.01 -17.36 -9.04
CA GLN A 18 2.43 -17.58 -8.80
C GLN A 18 3.43 -16.58 -9.44
N ASN A 19 4.27 -15.97 -8.59
CA ASN A 19 5.73 -15.83 -8.79
C ASN A 19 6.37 -15.16 -7.56
N HIS A 20 6.82 -15.88 -6.54
CA HIS A 20 7.70 -15.34 -5.48
C HIS A 20 7.29 -13.99 -4.83
N PHE A 21 5.99 -13.63 -4.88
CA PHE A 21 5.50 -12.34 -4.42
C PHE A 21 5.01 -12.48 -2.99
N SER A 22 5.43 -11.56 -2.13
CA SER A 22 4.81 -11.28 -0.84
C SER A 22 3.29 -11.15 -1.04
N GLU A 23 2.48 -11.70 -0.14
CA GLU A 23 1.03 -11.79 -0.34
C GLU A 23 0.41 -10.38 -0.40
N TRP A 24 -0.18 -10.02 -1.54
CA TRP A 24 -0.86 -8.74 -1.74
C TRP A 24 -2.27 -8.82 -1.15
N LYS A 25 -2.52 -8.10 -0.06
CA LYS A 25 -3.82 -8.05 0.61
C LYS A 25 -4.60 -6.82 0.16
N VAL A 26 -5.72 -7.01 -0.54
CA VAL A 26 -6.55 -5.89 -1.02
C VAL A 26 -7.69 -5.62 -0.04
N ASN A 27 -7.84 -4.38 0.39
CA ASN A 27 -8.98 -3.90 1.16
C ASN A 27 -9.70 -2.75 0.43
N THR A 28 -11.02 -2.78 0.38
CA THR A 28 -11.84 -1.72 -0.24
C THR A 28 -12.35 -0.80 0.86
N LEU A 29 -12.00 0.47 0.80
CA LEU A 29 -12.43 1.47 1.79
C LEU A 29 -13.80 2.04 1.44
N ASP A 30 -13.98 2.39 0.17
CA ASP A 30 -15.24 2.86 -0.39
C ASP A 30 -15.27 2.57 -1.90
N GLU A 31 -16.29 3.05 -2.60
CA GLU A 31 -16.47 2.81 -4.02
C GLU A 31 -15.31 3.36 -4.90
N PHE A 32 -14.52 4.30 -4.37
CA PHE A 32 -13.44 4.99 -5.08
C PHE A 32 -12.05 4.77 -4.49
N HIS A 33 -11.91 4.20 -3.28
CA HIS A 33 -10.62 4.05 -2.60
C HIS A 33 -10.35 2.60 -2.18
N ARG A 34 -9.12 2.14 -2.42
CA ARG A 34 -8.67 0.81 -2.01
C ARG A 34 -7.27 0.86 -1.40
N PHE A 35 -7.05 0.05 -0.38
CA PHE A 35 -5.71 -0.30 0.10
C PHE A 35 -5.24 -1.59 -0.55
N VAL A 36 -3.96 -1.62 -0.88
CA VAL A 36 -3.27 -2.84 -1.25
C VAL A 36 -2.05 -2.94 -0.35
N VAL A 37 -2.10 -3.87 0.60
CA VAL A 37 -1.06 -4.05 1.60
C VAL A 37 -0.11 -5.16 1.15
N LEU A 38 1.19 -4.88 1.26
CA LEU A 38 2.27 -5.79 0.95
C LEU A 38 3.20 -5.85 2.16
N GLU A 39 3.46 -7.04 2.69
CA GLU A 39 4.47 -7.23 3.74
C GLU A 39 5.84 -7.47 3.10
N GLU A 40 6.85 -6.69 3.51
CA GLU A 40 8.25 -6.84 3.08
C GLU A 40 9.17 -6.67 4.29
N SER A 41 9.75 -7.78 4.76
CA SER A 41 10.51 -7.80 6.02
C SER A 41 11.86 -7.11 5.92
N ASP A 42 12.49 -7.13 4.74
CA ASP A 42 13.81 -6.53 4.50
C ASP A 42 13.75 -5.55 3.32
N LEU A 43 13.29 -4.34 3.61
CA LEU A 43 13.16 -3.30 2.61
C LEU A 43 14.53 -2.63 2.40
N SER A 44 15.21 -3.03 1.32
CA SER A 44 16.39 -2.34 0.78
C SER A 44 16.01 -1.35 -0.31
N GLU A 45 16.94 -0.47 -0.71
CA GLU A 45 16.73 0.48 -1.82
C GLU A 45 16.42 -0.23 -3.14
N ASP A 46 17.22 -1.24 -3.50
CA ASP A 46 17.01 -2.03 -4.71
C ASP A 46 15.65 -2.73 -4.67
N ARG A 47 15.27 -3.31 -3.52
CA ARG A 47 13.98 -3.96 -3.36
C ARG A 47 12.83 -2.97 -3.45
N TYR A 48 12.96 -1.78 -2.85
CA TYR A 48 11.96 -0.73 -2.97
C TYR A 48 11.74 -0.33 -4.44
N LEU A 49 12.81 -0.17 -5.22
CA LEU A 49 12.72 0.18 -6.65
C LEU A 49 12.10 -0.95 -7.50
N GLU A 50 12.34 -2.21 -7.15
CA GLU A 50 11.65 -3.34 -7.76
C GLU A 50 10.16 -3.33 -7.43
N LEU A 51 9.80 -3.19 -6.16
CA LEU A 51 8.42 -3.09 -5.70
C LEU A 51 7.69 -1.91 -6.35
N GLU A 52 8.35 -0.75 -6.48
CA GLU A 52 7.78 0.41 -7.15
C GLU A 52 7.39 0.09 -8.59
N LYS A 53 8.24 -0.63 -9.32
CA LYS A 53 7.95 -1.08 -10.70
C LYS A 53 6.81 -2.10 -10.73
N GLU A 54 6.82 -3.07 -9.84
CA GLU A 54 5.78 -4.11 -9.73
C GLU A 54 4.42 -3.49 -9.40
N ILE A 55 4.37 -2.58 -8.43
CA ILE A 55 3.18 -1.84 -8.03
C ILE A 55 2.65 -1.02 -9.19
N LYS A 56 3.50 -0.28 -9.90
CA LYS A 56 3.09 0.51 -11.08
C LYS A 56 2.47 -0.38 -12.18
N GLN A 57 3.05 -1.57 -12.41
CA GLN A 57 2.51 -2.54 -13.36
C GLN A 57 1.19 -3.15 -12.88
N TYR A 58 1.09 -3.46 -11.58
CA TYR A 58 -0.14 -3.97 -10.98
C TYR A 58 -1.27 -2.94 -11.08
N ALA A 59 -1.00 -1.69 -10.69
CA ALA A 59 -1.92 -0.56 -10.81
C ALA A 59 -2.40 -0.43 -12.25
N LYS A 60 -1.49 -0.38 -13.23
CA LYS A 60 -1.85 -0.35 -14.66
C LYS A 60 -2.81 -1.46 -15.07
N ARG A 61 -2.53 -2.71 -14.72
CA ARG A 61 -3.42 -3.85 -15.00
C ARG A 61 -4.77 -3.74 -14.30
N LEU A 62 -4.79 -3.18 -13.08
CA LEU A 62 -6.02 -2.97 -12.33
C LEU A 62 -6.93 -1.93 -12.99
N GLY A 63 -6.37 -0.83 -13.50
CA GLY A 63 -7.13 0.20 -14.23
C GLY A 63 -7.60 -0.24 -15.62
N GLU A 64 -6.85 -1.12 -16.30
CA GLU A 64 -7.30 -1.73 -17.56
C GLU A 64 -8.50 -2.68 -17.34
N LYS A 65 -8.58 -3.33 -16.18
CA LYS A 65 -9.67 -4.26 -15.83
C LYS A 65 -10.89 -3.55 -15.25
N ASN A 66 -10.69 -2.50 -14.47
CA ASN A 66 -11.75 -1.76 -13.81
C ASN A 66 -12.00 -0.45 -14.57
N ASN A 67 -13.12 -0.34 -15.30
CA ASN A 67 -13.63 0.91 -15.87
C ASN A 67 -14.10 1.93 -14.81
N ALA A 68 -13.66 1.77 -13.56
CA ALA A 68 -14.11 2.54 -12.41
C ALA A 68 -12.99 3.42 -11.86
N TYR A 69 -13.40 4.58 -11.35
CA TYR A 69 -12.57 5.51 -10.60
C TYR A 69 -12.04 4.81 -9.36
N VAL A 70 -10.73 4.55 -9.30
CA VAL A 70 -10.15 3.95 -8.10
C VAL A 70 -8.82 4.61 -7.80
N HIS A 71 -8.78 5.32 -6.69
CA HIS A 71 -7.55 5.71 -6.04
C HIS A 71 -7.04 4.52 -5.22
N VAL A 72 -5.85 4.01 -5.57
CA VAL A 72 -5.26 2.88 -4.85
C VAL A 72 -4.06 3.35 -4.05
N VAL A 73 -4.09 3.10 -2.75
CA VAL A 73 -2.98 3.35 -1.85
C VAL A 73 -2.30 2.01 -1.57
N PHE A 74 -1.09 1.85 -2.10
CA PHE A 74 -0.24 0.69 -1.85
C PHE A 74 0.54 0.93 -0.57
N VAL A 75 0.37 0.06 0.41
CA VAL A 75 1.02 0.14 1.71
C VAL A 75 2.05 -0.97 1.81
N ILE A 76 3.33 -0.62 1.81
CA ILE A 76 4.42 -1.57 2.09
C ILE A 76 4.63 -1.58 3.60
N VAL A 77 4.37 -2.71 4.25
CA VAL A 77 4.57 -2.92 5.68
C VAL A 77 5.94 -3.55 5.87
N THR A 78 6.79 -2.88 6.63
CA THR A 78 8.14 -3.34 6.98
C THR A 78 8.45 -3.04 8.44
N ASP A 79 9.45 -3.69 9.01
CA ASP A 79 9.80 -3.50 10.43
C ASP A 79 10.37 -2.09 10.68
N SER A 80 11.29 -1.65 9.83
CA SER A 80 11.94 -0.33 9.93
C SER A 80 12.38 0.16 8.56
N VAL A 81 12.59 1.46 8.42
CA VAL A 81 13.01 2.06 7.14
C VAL A 81 14.27 2.90 7.33
N ALA A 82 15.31 2.59 6.56
CA ALA A 82 16.54 3.38 6.54
C ALA A 82 16.29 4.79 5.97
N ASP A 83 17.03 5.80 6.45
CA ASP A 83 16.85 7.19 6.02
C ASP A 83 17.00 7.39 4.50
N SER A 84 17.91 6.65 3.85
CA SER A 84 18.07 6.71 2.40
C SER A 84 16.84 6.23 1.63
N ILE A 85 16.11 5.26 2.19
CA ILE A 85 14.84 4.79 1.62
C ILE A 85 13.73 5.81 1.88
N LYS A 86 13.72 6.49 3.04
CA LYS A 86 12.77 7.58 3.32
C LYS A 86 12.90 8.69 2.26
N GLU A 87 14.12 9.03 1.84
CA GLU A 87 14.36 9.98 0.74
C GLU A 87 13.82 9.47 -0.61
N LEU A 88 14.04 8.18 -0.94
CA LEU A 88 13.49 7.57 -2.17
C LEU A 88 11.95 7.58 -2.19
N ILE A 89 11.31 7.28 -1.05
CA ILE A 89 9.86 7.33 -0.91
C ILE A 89 9.36 8.76 -1.09
N TYR A 90 10.03 9.74 -0.46
CA TYR A 90 9.68 11.14 -0.55
C TYR A 90 9.63 11.65 -2.01
N ASP A 91 10.59 11.22 -2.83
CA ASP A 91 10.68 11.59 -4.25
C ASP A 91 9.77 10.77 -5.19
N THR A 92 9.09 9.75 -4.66
CA THR A 92 8.22 8.86 -5.45
C THR A 92 7.00 9.64 -5.98
N LYS A 93 6.76 9.54 -7.29
CA LYS A 93 5.62 10.20 -7.94
C LYS A 93 4.41 9.27 -8.05
N PRO A 94 3.17 9.78 -7.90
CA PRO A 94 1.99 8.96 -8.10
C PRO A 94 1.93 8.50 -9.55
N ALA A 95 1.54 7.25 -9.77
CA ALA A 95 1.33 6.74 -11.11
C ALA A 95 -0.12 6.93 -11.53
N LYS A 96 -0.33 7.49 -12.73
CA LYS A 96 -1.66 7.56 -13.36
C LYS A 96 -1.90 6.28 -14.15
N TYR A 97 -3.07 5.67 -14.03
CA TYR A 97 -3.33 4.37 -14.64
C TYR A 97 -4.79 4.19 -15.14
N ALA A 98 -5.26 5.03 -16.05
CA ALA A 98 -6.51 4.77 -16.80
C ALA A 98 -6.55 5.60 -18.09
N PHE A 99 -7.48 5.26 -18.99
CA PHE A 99 -7.90 6.17 -20.06
C PHE A 99 -8.60 7.37 -19.42
N ALA A 100 -8.02 8.55 -19.60
CA ALA A 100 -8.30 9.79 -18.87
C ALA A 100 -7.76 9.82 -17.43
N GLU A 101 -7.41 11.02 -17.01
CA GLU A 101 -6.59 11.40 -15.85
C GLU A 101 -7.20 11.10 -14.46
N MET A 102 -8.02 10.04 -14.34
CA MET A 102 -8.99 9.87 -13.25
C MET A 102 -8.68 8.69 -12.31
N GLY A 103 -7.70 7.84 -12.64
CA GLY A 103 -7.20 6.78 -11.77
C GLY A 103 -5.74 7.02 -11.38
N SER A 104 -5.46 7.02 -10.08
CA SER A 104 -4.13 7.31 -9.49
C SER A 104 -3.75 6.28 -8.43
N SER A 105 -2.48 5.93 -8.38
CA SER A 105 -1.91 5.10 -7.32
C SER A 105 -0.81 5.83 -6.61
N VAL A 106 -0.74 5.62 -5.30
CA VAL A 106 0.38 6.07 -4.49
C VAL A 106 0.94 4.93 -3.67
N ILE A 107 2.24 4.99 -3.42
CA ILE A 107 2.97 4.04 -2.57
C ILE A 107 3.30 4.77 -1.28
N VAL A 108 2.98 4.14 -0.16
CA VAL A 108 3.36 4.57 1.18
C VAL A 108 4.01 3.40 1.90
N VAL A 109 4.87 3.69 2.87
CA VAL A 109 5.57 2.65 3.63
C VAL A 109 5.23 2.81 5.10
N TYR A 110 4.76 1.75 5.74
CA TYR A 110 4.51 1.69 7.17
C TYR A 110 5.68 0.98 7.85
N ALA A 111 6.37 1.71 8.74
CA ALA A 111 7.47 1.21 9.55
C ALA A 111 6.91 0.74 10.91
N ALA A 112 6.73 -0.56 11.08
CA ALA A 112 6.01 -1.14 12.21
C ALA A 112 6.68 -0.88 13.57
N ALA A 113 8.01 -0.90 13.65
CA ALA A 113 8.74 -0.62 14.88
C ALA A 113 8.63 0.85 15.31
N GLU A 114 8.49 1.76 14.34
CA GLU A 114 8.35 3.21 14.56
C GLU A 114 6.87 3.62 14.71
N ASN A 115 5.93 2.74 14.35
CA ASN A 115 4.49 3.02 14.20
C ASN A 115 4.24 4.28 13.34
N ASP A 116 5.04 4.43 12.28
CA ASP A 116 5.05 5.61 11.42
C ASP A 116 4.74 5.25 9.98
N ILE A 117 4.13 6.19 9.25
CA ILE A 117 3.85 6.06 7.82
C ILE A 117 4.66 7.11 7.06
N ILE A 118 5.52 6.62 6.18
CA ILE A 118 6.34 7.44 5.30
C ILE A 118 5.57 7.67 4.00
N PHE A 119 5.31 8.94 3.72
CA PHE A 119 4.54 9.38 2.57
C PHE A 119 5.43 10.04 1.52
N PRO A 120 5.09 9.92 0.23
CA PRO A 120 5.69 10.76 -0.80
C PRO A 120 5.34 12.24 -0.61
N LYS A 121 6.23 13.12 -1.04
CA LYS A 121 6.07 14.59 -0.95
C LYS A 121 4.73 15.08 -1.49
N VAL A 122 4.34 14.55 -2.65
CA VAL A 122 3.12 14.95 -3.36
C VAL A 122 1.83 14.74 -2.56
N ILE A 123 1.81 13.78 -1.62
CA ILE A 123 0.63 13.48 -0.78
C ILE A 123 0.60 14.39 0.44
N THR A 124 1.78 14.61 1.05
CA THR A 124 1.93 15.49 2.21
C THR A 124 1.59 16.93 1.86
N ASP A 125 2.02 17.41 0.69
CA ASP A 125 1.73 18.77 0.22
C ASP A 125 0.24 18.98 -0.16
N ASN A 126 -0.48 17.92 -0.54
CA ASN A 126 -1.89 17.99 -0.95
C ASN A 126 -2.90 17.81 0.19
N GLY A 127 -2.45 17.61 1.44
CA GLY A 127 -3.33 17.43 2.59
C GLY A 127 -4.07 16.08 2.61
N GLU A 128 -3.59 15.09 1.85
CA GLU A 128 -4.14 13.73 1.78
C GLU A 128 -3.61 12.82 2.92
N SER A 129 -3.09 13.41 4.01
CA SER A 129 -2.75 12.69 5.25
C SER A 129 -3.94 11.97 5.91
N LYS A 130 -5.17 12.20 5.43
CA LYS A 130 -6.40 11.51 5.85
C LYS A 130 -6.38 9.99 5.63
N TYR A 131 -5.44 9.48 4.82
CA TYR A 131 -5.24 8.03 4.70
C TYR A 131 -4.45 7.44 5.87
N GLY A 132 -3.65 8.25 6.59
CA GLY A 132 -2.80 7.77 7.67
C GLY A 132 -3.57 7.07 8.79
N GLU A 133 -4.61 7.73 9.31
CA GLU A 133 -5.50 7.15 10.34
C GLU A 133 -6.15 5.85 9.84
N LYS A 134 -6.67 5.83 8.60
CA LYS A 134 -7.30 4.64 8.02
C LYS A 134 -6.32 3.47 7.82
N ILE A 135 -5.05 3.76 7.47
CA ILE A 135 -4.01 2.75 7.33
C ILE A 135 -3.66 2.20 8.72
N GLN A 136 -3.47 3.08 9.71
CA GLN A 136 -3.17 2.68 11.08
C GLN A 136 -4.30 1.85 11.69
N ASP A 137 -5.56 2.26 11.56
CA ASP A 137 -6.73 1.51 12.01
C ASP A 137 -6.83 0.13 11.34
N TYR A 138 -6.43 0.03 10.07
CA TYR A 138 -6.44 -1.24 9.35
C TYR A 138 -5.30 -2.18 9.78
N LEU A 139 -4.11 -1.64 10.04
CA LEU A 139 -2.92 -2.41 10.40
C LEU A 139 -2.87 -2.76 11.90
N ASN A 140 -3.45 -1.91 12.75
CA ASN A 140 -3.51 -2.05 14.19
C ASN A 140 -4.98 -2.00 14.69
N PRO A 141 -5.82 -3.00 14.37
CA PRO A 141 -7.23 -3.04 14.75
C PRO A 141 -7.48 -3.24 16.26
#